data_AF-A0A1I3F2Z0-F1
#
_entry.id   AF-A0A1I3F2Z0-F1
#
_cell.length_a   1.000
_cell.length_b   1.000
_cell.length_c   1.000
_cell.angle_alpha   90.00
_cell.angle_beta   90.00
_cell.angle_gamma   90.00
#
_symmetry.space_group_name_H-M   'P 1'
#
loop_
_entity.id
_entity.type
_entity.pdbx_description
1 polymer ?
#
loop_
_entity_poly.entity_id
_entity_poly.type
_entity_poly.pdbx_seq_one_letter_code
_entity_poly.pdbx_strand_id
1 'polypeptide(L)'
;MINTPKYTVDFLKNAHQHISSNKKEILDGNLCGCMVCLATFAPAEIPEFVLEPNLKTETAVCPKCQMDCVLSSEFPVDDPQFLEEMHQYYITNKQY
;
A
#
# COMPACT_ATOMS: atom_id res chain seq x y z
N MET A 1 9.37 21.64 9.27
CA MET A 1 10.44 20.65 9.56
C MET A 1 10.74 19.97 8.25
N ILE A 2 11.98 19.97 7.79
CA ILE A 2 12.37 19.20 6.60
C ILE A 2 12.37 17.73 7.01
N ASN A 3 11.32 16.99 6.67
CA ASN A 3 11.32 15.53 6.82
C ASN A 3 12.45 15.00 5.92
N THR A 4 13.51 14.49 6.54
CA THR A 4 14.58 13.82 5.80
C THR A 4 14.04 12.45 5.42
N PRO A 5 14.14 12.03 4.15
CA PRO A 5 13.67 10.71 3.74
C PRO A 5 14.34 9.60 4.57
N LYS A 6 13.52 8.72 5.16
CA LYS A 6 13.97 7.54 5.92
C LYS A 6 14.16 6.34 5.01
N TYR A 7 13.31 6.21 3.98
CA TYR A 7 13.36 5.10 3.04
C TYR A 7 14.00 5.52 1.71
N THR A 8 14.75 4.61 1.09
CA THR A 8 15.35 4.88 -0.21
C THR A 8 14.29 4.81 -1.31
N VAL A 9 14.52 5.54 -2.41
CA VAL A 9 13.62 5.49 -3.58
C VAL A 9 13.47 4.07 -4.13
N ASP A 10 14.54 3.27 -4.14
CA ASP A 10 14.48 1.88 -4.61
C ASP A 10 13.64 0.99 -3.69
N PHE A 11 13.67 1.24 -2.37
CA PHE A 11 12.80 0.54 -1.42
C PHE A 11 11.32 0.91 -1.65
N LEU A 12 11.01 2.20 -1.82
CA LEU A 12 9.65 2.65 -2.14
C LEU A 12 9.14 2.06 -3.46
N LYS A 13 10.01 1.96 -4.47
CA LYS A 13 9.69 1.31 -5.75
C LYS A 13 9.42 -0.18 -5.60
N ASN A 14 10.22 -0.87 -4.79
CA ASN A 14 9.98 -2.27 -4.51
C ASN A 14 8.65 -2.45 -3.77
N ALA A 15 8.37 -1.67 -2.73
CA ALA A 15 7.10 -1.72 -2.02
C ALA A 15 5.89 -1.48 -2.94
N HIS A 16 5.98 -0.49 -3.83
CA HIS A 16 4.90 -0.21 -4.77
C HIS A 16 4.56 -1.39 -5.70
N GLN A 17 5.50 -2.29 -5.98
CA GLN A 17 5.21 -3.48 -6.79
C GLN A 17 4.28 -4.48 -6.08
N HIS A 18 4.12 -4.37 -4.76
CA HIS A 18 3.31 -5.26 -3.92
C HIS A 18 1.90 -4.72 -3.63
N ILE A 19 1.49 -3.59 -4.22
CA ILE A 19 0.11 -3.10 -4.07
C ILE A 19 -0.89 -3.85 -4.93
N SER A 20 -0.43 -4.58 -5.95
CA SER A 20 -1.23 -5.36 -6.90
C SER A 20 -0.98 -6.86 -6.75
N SER A 21 -1.96 -7.69 -7.14
CA SER A 21 -1.87 -9.15 -7.09
C SER A 21 -1.47 -9.70 -5.70
N ASN A 22 -1.91 -9.02 -4.64
CA ASN A 22 -1.37 -9.15 -3.29
C ASN A 22 -2.32 -9.84 -2.31
N LYS A 23 -3.45 -10.40 -2.76
CA LYS A 23 -4.42 -11.05 -1.87
C LYS A 23 -3.79 -12.06 -0.92
N LYS A 24 -2.89 -12.92 -1.42
CA LYS A 24 -2.22 -13.92 -0.58
C LYS A 24 -1.38 -13.25 0.52
N GLU A 25 -0.54 -12.28 0.14
CA GLU A 25 0.34 -11.54 1.07
C GLU A 25 -0.48 -10.83 2.16
N ILE A 26 -1.58 -10.19 1.77
CA ILE A 26 -2.50 -9.51 2.68
C ILE A 26 -3.15 -10.47 3.68
N LEU A 27 -3.61 -11.64 3.21
CA LEU A 27 -4.29 -12.63 4.06
C LEU A 27 -3.34 -13.39 4.99
N ASP A 28 -2.07 -13.53 4.61
CA ASP A 28 -1.03 -14.13 5.45
C ASP A 28 -0.52 -13.14 6.53
N GLY A 29 -0.69 -11.83 6.30
CA GLY A 29 -0.31 -10.76 7.22
C GLY A 29 -1.33 -10.47 8.33
N ASN A 30 -1.01 -9.51 9.19
CA ASN A 30 -1.87 -9.08 10.31
C ASN A 30 -2.21 -7.58 10.29
N LEU A 31 -1.52 -6.81 9.46
CA LEU A 31 -1.69 -5.37 9.34
C LEU A 31 -1.56 -4.97 7.87
N CYS A 32 -2.37 -4.01 7.46
CA CYS A 32 -2.31 -3.40 6.15
C CYS A 32 -2.14 -1.90 6.29
N GLY A 33 -1.53 -1.28 5.28
CA GLY A 33 -1.43 0.17 5.16
C GLY A 33 -1.81 0.64 3.76
N CYS A 34 -2.55 1.74 3.67
CA CYS A 34 -2.89 2.36 2.38
C CYS A 34 -1.95 3.53 2.09
N MET A 35 -1.21 3.46 0.99
CA MET A 35 -0.32 4.55 0.58
C MET A 35 -1.05 5.79 0.02
N VAL A 36 -2.37 5.72 -0.18
CA VAL A 36 -3.18 6.86 -0.66
C VAL A 36 -3.79 7.64 0.50
N CYS A 37 -4.48 6.98 1.43
CA CYS A 37 -5.14 7.67 2.55
C CYS A 37 -4.36 7.59 3.87
N LEU A 38 -3.20 6.93 3.88
CA LEU A 38 -2.31 6.76 5.03
C LEU A 38 -2.92 5.96 6.20
N ALA A 39 -4.10 5.35 6.00
CA ALA A 39 -4.76 4.56 7.02
C ALA A 39 -4.13 3.17 7.14
N THR A 40 -4.05 2.68 8.37
CA THR A 40 -3.77 1.28 8.69
C THR A 40 -5.05 0.58 9.16
N PHE A 41 -5.14 -0.73 8.91
CA PHE A 41 -6.31 -1.54 9.21
C PHE A 41 -5.94 -3.03 9.19
N ALA A 42 -6.78 -3.87 9.82
CA ALA A 42 -6.58 -5.32 9.77
C ALA A 42 -6.99 -5.87 8.39
N PRO A 43 -6.36 -6.96 7.90
CA PRO A 43 -6.77 -7.62 6.65
C PRO A 43 -8.27 -7.98 6.61
N ALA A 44 -8.84 -8.33 7.77
CA ALA A 44 -10.26 -8.67 7.90
C ALA A 44 -11.23 -7.49 7.67
N GLU A 45 -10.74 -6.25 7.66
CA GLU A 45 -11.55 -5.07 7.33
C GLU A 45 -11.69 -4.84 5.81
N ILE A 46 -10.91 -5.54 4.97
CA ILE A 46 -10.94 -5.35 3.52
C ILE A 46 -12.29 -5.81 2.96
N PRO A 47 -13.06 -4.92 2.29
CA PRO A 47 -14.41 -5.23 1.85
C PRO A 47 -14.42 -6.14 0.62
N GLU A 48 -13.40 -6.02 -0.23
CA GLU A 48 -13.31 -6.75 -1.49
C GLU A 48 -11.88 -6.86 -1.99
N PHE A 49 -11.66 -7.85 -2.85
CA PHE A 49 -10.46 -7.96 -3.67
C PHE A 49 -10.88 -7.95 -5.14
N VAL A 50 -10.31 -7.06 -5.93
CA VAL A 50 -10.62 -6.93 -7.36
C VAL A 50 -9.82 -7.95 -8.16
N LEU A 51 -10.50 -8.68 -9.04
CA LEU A 51 -9.86 -9.67 -9.92
C LEU A 51 -9.12 -8.95 -11.06
N GLU A 52 -7.85 -9.29 -11.24
CA GLU A 52 -7.05 -8.90 -12.41
C GLU A 52 -7.30 -9.90 -13.54
N PRO A 53 -8.09 -9.57 -14.58
CA PRO A 53 -8.62 -10.57 -15.52
C PRO A 53 -7.53 -11.32 -16.30
N ASN A 54 -6.39 -10.66 -16.54
CA ASN A 54 -5.29 -11.22 -17.32
C ASN A 54 -4.37 -12.12 -16.49
N LEU A 55 -4.34 -11.95 -15.17
CA LEU A 55 -3.39 -12.62 -14.29
C LEU A 55 -4.04 -13.68 -13.39
N LYS A 56 -5.38 -13.70 -13.30
CA LYS A 56 -6.13 -14.54 -12.35
C LYS A 56 -5.67 -14.34 -10.90
N THR A 57 -5.17 -13.14 -10.60
CA THR A 57 -4.77 -12.68 -9.29
C THR A 57 -5.79 -11.66 -8.78
N GLU A 58 -5.72 -11.36 -7.50
CA GLU A 58 -6.66 -10.45 -6.86
C GLU A 58 -5.90 -9.40 -6.05
N THR A 59 -6.42 -8.18 -6.06
CA THR A 59 -5.81 -7.01 -5.42
C THR A 59 -6.73 -6.45 -4.34
N ALA A 60 -6.18 -6.20 -3.16
CA ALA A 60 -6.92 -5.64 -2.03
C ALA A 60 -7.40 -4.21 -2.29
N VAL A 61 -8.65 -3.91 -1.94
CA VAL A 61 -9.19 -2.54 -1.97
C VAL A 61 -9.23 -1.95 -0.56
N CYS A 62 -8.73 -0.72 -0.40
CA CYS A 62 -8.71 -0.07 0.89
C CYS A 62 -10.14 0.18 1.44
N PRO A 63 -10.47 -0.24 2.69
CA PRO A 63 -11.79 -0.01 3.29
C PRO A 63 -12.09 1.46 3.57
N LYS A 64 -11.09 2.35 3.58
CA LYS A 64 -11.25 3.76 3.94
C LYS A 64 -11.42 4.66 2.72
N CYS A 65 -10.64 4.45 1.66
CA CYS A 65 -10.66 5.30 0.45
C CYS A 65 -11.04 4.58 -0.85
N GLN A 66 -11.26 3.25 -0.82
CA GLN A 66 -11.66 2.44 -1.97
C GLN A 66 -10.62 2.38 -3.11
N MET A 67 -9.36 2.75 -2.84
CA MET A 67 -8.26 2.58 -3.78
C MET A 67 -7.57 1.23 -3.59
N ASP A 68 -7.13 0.63 -4.68
CA ASP A 68 -6.34 -0.60 -4.78
C ASP A 68 -4.83 -0.37 -4.51
N CYS A 69 -4.54 0.45 -3.50
CA CYS A 69 -3.19 0.88 -3.14
C CYS A 69 -2.86 0.45 -1.70
N VAL A 70 -3.03 -0.84 -1.42
CA VAL A 70 -2.87 -1.45 -0.09
C VAL A 70 -1.58 -2.26 -0.04
N LEU A 71 -0.78 -2.05 1.01
CA LEU A 71 0.42 -2.82 1.33
C LEU A 71 0.16 -3.72 2.54
N SER A 72 0.83 -4.86 2.60
CA SER A 72 0.79 -5.78 3.74
C SER A 72 1.84 -5.45 4.80
N SER A 73 1.84 -6.22 5.88
CA SER A 73 2.85 -6.22 6.95
C SER A 73 4.23 -6.75 6.53
N GLU A 74 4.43 -7.20 5.30
CA GLU A 74 5.77 -7.45 4.74
C GLU A 74 6.56 -6.12 4.56
N PHE A 75 5.86 -4.99 4.55
CA PHE A 75 6.44 -3.65 4.55
C PHE A 75 6.15 -2.92 5.87
N PRO A 76 6.88 -1.82 6.19
CA PRO A 76 6.73 -1.05 7.43
C PRO A 76 5.43 -0.22 7.51
N VAL A 77 4.28 -0.84 7.25
CA VAL A 77 2.97 -0.18 7.23
C VAL A 77 2.54 0.37 8.59
N ASP A 78 3.18 -0.08 9.68
CA ASP A 78 3.04 0.47 11.03
C ASP A 78 3.83 1.75 11.27
N ASP A 79 4.77 2.09 10.39
CA ASP A 79 5.50 3.36 10.40
C ASP A 79 4.76 4.43 9.58
N PRO A 80 4.18 5.47 10.21
CA PRO A 80 3.51 6.54 9.48
C PRO A 80 4.42 7.25 8.48
N GLN A 81 5.73 7.34 8.75
CA GLN A 81 6.69 7.97 7.84
C GLN A 81 6.84 7.17 6.55
N PHE A 82 6.77 5.83 6.61
CA PHE A 82 6.81 4.99 5.43
C PHE A 82 5.61 5.25 4.51
N LEU A 83 4.39 5.25 5.06
CA LEU A 83 3.18 5.52 4.28
C LEU A 83 3.19 6.95 3.73
N GLU A 84 3.66 7.92 4.51
CA GLU A 84 3.82 9.31 4.07
C GLU A 84 4.82 9.42 2.90
N GLU A 85 5.97 8.75 2.98
CA GLU A 85 6.97 8.75 1.90
C GLU A 85 6.46 8.05 0.63
N MET A 86 5.73 6.93 0.76
CA MET A 86 5.04 6.27 -0.35
C MET A 86 4.03 7.22 -1.02
N HIS A 87 3.19 7.88 -0.22
CA HIS A 87 2.23 8.86 -0.70
C HIS A 87 2.90 10.04 -1.39
N GLN A 88 3.97 10.56 -0.78
CA GLN A 88 4.68 11.70 -1.32
C GLN A 88 5.29 11.39 -2.68
N TYR A 89 5.96 10.24 -2.78
CA TYR A 89 6.66 9.81 -3.99
C TYR A 89 5.69 9.52 -5.16
N TYR A 90 4.57 8.85 -4.91
CA TYR A 90 3.66 8.37 -5.97
C TYR A 90 2.41 9.23 -6.20
N ILE A 91 1.91 9.94 -5.17
CA ILE A 91 0.59 10.59 -5.20
C ILE A 91 0.70 12.11 -5.29
N THR A 92 1.43 12.78 -4.39
CA THR A 92 1.51 14.25 -4.41
C THR A 92 2.48 14.79 -5.45
N ASN A 93 3.50 14.03 -5.84
CA ASN A 93 4.49 14.47 -6.83
C ASN A 93 4.05 14.26 -8.28
N LYS A 94 2.75 14.34 -8.60
CA LYS A 94 2.27 14.29 -9.98
C LYS A 94 2.77 15.51 -10.76
N GLN A 95 3.92 15.35 -11.43
CA GLN A 95 4.23 16.11 -12.64
C GLN A 95 3.24 15.66 -13.72
N TYR A 96 2.21 16.47 -13.94
CA TYR A 96 1.46 16.49 -15.18
C TYR A 96 2.20 17.38 -16.18
#